data_AF-A0A1F2TTB1-F1
#
_entry.id   AF-A0A1F2TTB1-F1
#
_cell.length_a   1.000
_cell.length_b   1.000
_cell.length_c   1.000
_cell.angle_alpha   90.00
_cell.angle_beta   90.00
_cell.angle_gamma   90.00
#
_symmetry.space_group_name_H-M   'P 1'
#
loop_
_entity.id
_entity.type
_entity.pdbx_description
1 polymer ?
#
loop_
_entity_poly.entity_id
_entity_poly.type
_entity_poly.pdbx_seq_one_letter_code
_entity_poly.pdbx_strand_id
1 'polypeptide(L)' 'MENGVCRRVPTFALFRESGKKVAAPGEIYVYNPSGRLIDTIETPERPIQLVFGGKDGRTLFIAARSSLYSVRTRVAGR' A
#
# COMPACT_ATOMS: atom_id res chain seq x y z
N MET A 1 -18.01 3.64 -9.08
CA MET A 1 -16.84 2.77 -8.81
C MET A 1 -15.61 3.63 -8.97
N GLU A 2 -15.05 4.13 -7.87
CA GLU A 2 -13.81 4.91 -7.93
C GLU A 2 -12.62 3.96 -7.81
N ASN A 3 -11.98 3.72 -8.95
CA ASN A 3 -10.70 3.03 -9.01
C ASN A 3 -9.64 3.95 -8.39
N GLY A 4 -9.15 3.60 -7.19
CA GLY A 4 -7.98 4.24 -6.62
C GLY A 4 -6.74 3.91 -7.45
N VAL A 5 -6.36 4.77 -8.38
CA VAL A 5 -5.11 4.63 -9.13
C VAL A 5 -4.01 5.39 -8.39
N CYS A 6 -3.07 4.65 -7.78
CA CYS A 6 -1.84 5.23 -7.25
C CYS A 6 -0.93 5.65 -8.42
N ARG A 7 -1.07 6.90 -8.91
CA ARG A 7 -0.12 7.50 -9.85
C ARG A 7 0.88 8.35 -9.08
N ARG A 8 2.18 8.04 -9.25
CA ARG A 8 3.38 8.65 -8.60
C ARG A 8 3.81 8.03 -7.26
N VAL A 9 3.76 6.71 -7.13
CA VAL A 9 4.47 6.02 -6.03
C VAL A 9 5.98 6.17 -6.28
N PRO A 10 6.78 6.77 -5.37
CA PRO A 10 8.21 6.96 -5.57
C PRO A 10 8.85 5.58 -5.71
N THR A 11 9.23 5.24 -6.93
CA THR A 11 9.61 3.86 -7.26
C THR A 11 11.04 3.55 -6.83
N PHE A 12 11.90 4.56 -6.67
CA PHE A 12 13.21 4.55 -6.02
C PHE A 12 13.56 6.01 -5.69
N ALA A 13 14.27 6.29 -4.59
CA ALA A 13 15.05 7.54 -4.54
C ALA A 13 16.31 7.30 -5.37
N LEU A 14 16.44 8.03 -6.48
CA LEU A 14 17.65 8.05 -7.30
C LEU A 14 18.50 9.25 -6.89
N PHE A 15 19.65 8.99 -6.30
CA PHE A 15 20.62 10.04 -6.02
C PHE A 15 21.25 10.49 -7.33
N ARG A 16 20.90 11.69 -7.82
CA ARG A 16 21.33 12.19 -9.14
C ARG A 16 22.85 12.20 -9.32
N GLU A 17 23.61 12.52 -8.28
CA GLU A 17 25.08 12.58 -8.37
C GLU A 17 25.75 11.20 -8.29
N SER A 18 25.19 10.25 -7.53
CA SER A 18 25.82 8.94 -7.31
C SER A 18 25.20 7.79 -8.09
N GLY A 19 24.06 8.02 -8.76
CA GLY A 19 23.30 6.98 -9.46
C GLY A 19 22.70 5.89 -8.56
N LYS A 20 22.88 6.00 -7.23
CA LYS A 20 22.38 5.00 -6.28
C LYS A 20 20.86 4.99 -6.26
N LYS A 21 20.29 3.78 -6.32
CA LYS A 21 18.87 3.52 -6.12
C LYS A 21 18.70 2.89 -4.75
N VAL A 22 17.90 3.52 -3.88
CA VAL A 22 17.50 2.91 -2.61
C VAL A 22 16.03 2.49 -2.71
N ALA A 23 15.73 1.30 -2.20
CA ALA A 23 14.34 0.89 -2.00
C ALA A 23 13.73 1.79 -0.94
N ALA A 24 12.72 2.58 -1.33
CA ALA A 24 11.87 3.24 -0.36
C ALA A 24 10.90 2.18 0.20
N PRO A 25 10.62 2.18 1.52
CA PRO A 25 9.59 1.32 2.08
C PRO A 25 8.29 1.54 1.30
N GLY A 26 7.65 0.45 0.89
CA GLY A 26 6.38 0.51 0.19
C GLY A 26 5.25 0.67 1.19
N GLU A 27 5.13 1.84 1.80
CA GLU A 27 4.05 2.13 2.74
C GLU A 27 2.70 2.13 2.01
N ILE A 28 1.67 1.59 2.67
CA ILE A 28 0.29 1.72 2.22
C ILE A 28 -0.32 2.93 2.91
N TYR A 29 -0.75 3.91 2.14
CA TYR A 29 -1.39 5.11 2.64
C TYR A 29 -2.91 4.95 2.70
N VAL A 30 -3.51 5.28 3.84
CA VAL A 30 -4.96 5.22 4.04
C VAL A 30 -5.51 6.64 4.03
N TYR A 31 -6.44 6.91 3.12
CA TYR A 31 -7.10 8.20 3.00
C TYR A 31 -8.57 8.10 3.40
N ASN A 32 -9.11 9.17 3.97
CA ASN A 32 -10.56 9.31 4.13
C ASN A 32 -11.22 9.71 2.79
N PRO A 33 -12.57 9.74 2.70
CA PRO A 33 -13.27 10.15 1.48
C PRO A 33 -13.00 11.59 1.03
N SER A 34 -12.50 12.47 1.91
CA SER A 34 -12.12 13.83 1.55
C SER A 34 -10.68 13.93 1.01
N GLY A 35 -9.99 12.80 0.82
CA GLY A 35 -8.61 12.75 0.34
C GLY A 35 -7.55 13.12 1.38
N ARG A 36 -7.91 13.22 2.66
CA ARG A 36 -6.97 13.45 3.76
C ARG A 36 -6.32 12.13 4.18
N LEU A 37 -5.00 12.12 4.28
CA LEU A 37 -4.25 10.98 4.85
C LEU A 37 -4.65 10.81 6.32
N ILE A 38 -5.08 9.61 6.69
CA ILE A 38 -5.54 9.27 8.04
C ILE A 38 -4.74 8.14 8.70
N ASP A 39 -4.02 7.34 7.92
CA ASP A 39 -3.19 6.25 8.46
C ASP A 39 -2.12 5.79 7.45
N THR A 40 -1.14 5.04 7.94
CA THR A 40 -0.08 4.39 7.15
C THR A 40 0.15 2.98 7.66
N ILE A 41 0.20 2.00 6.75
CA ILE A 41 0.51 0.61 7.08
C ILE A 41 1.91 0.31 6.55
N GLU A 42 2.83 0.05 7.48
CA GLU A 42 4.18 -0.41 7.16
C GLU A 42 4.16 -1.90 6.76
N THR A 43 4.92 -2.22 5.72
CA THR A 43 5.10 -3.60 5.27
C THR A 43 6.59 -3.93 5.17
N PRO A 44 7.02 -5.15 5.57
CA PRO A 44 8.44 -5.54 5.49
C PRO A 44 8.99 -5.59 4.06
N GLU A 45 8.11 -5.86 3.10
CA GLU A 45 8.40 -5.86 1.67
C GLU A 45 7.48 -4.87 0.94
N ARG A 46 7.89 -4.43 -0.25
CA ARG A 46 7.07 -3.56 -1.09
C ARG A 46 5.81 -4.31 -1.57
N PRO A 47 4.60 -3.76 -1.32
CA PRO A 47 3.37 -4.36 -1.82
C PRO A 47 3.26 -4.17 -3.34
N ILE A 48 2.73 -5.20 -3.99
CA ILE A 48 2.44 -5.25 -5.43
C ILE A 48 0.95 -5.03 -5.66
N GLN A 49 0.10 -5.67 -4.85
CA GLN A 49 -1.35 -5.61 -4.96
C GLN A 49 -2.02 -5.68 -3.60
N LEU A 50 -3.16 -5.00 -3.49
CA LEU A 50 -4.01 -4.97 -2.31
C LEU A 50 -5.41 -5.47 -2.68
N VAL A 51 -6.03 -6.26 -1.81
CA VAL A 51 -7.42 -6.71 -2.00
C VAL A 51 -8.12 -6.89 -0.65
N PHE A 52 -9.36 -6.42 -0.56
CA PHE A 52 -10.21 -6.72 0.59
C PHE A 52 -10.88 -8.08 0.44
N GLY A 53 -10.95 -8.83 1.53
CA GLY A 53 -11.58 -10.13 1.58
C GLY A 53 -11.85 -10.59 3.01
N GLY A 54 -11.86 -11.91 3.20
CA GLY A 54 -12.37 -12.52 4.43
C GLY A 54 -13.90 -12.57 4.44
N LYS A 55 -14.48 -13.39 5.33
CA LYS A 55 -15.93 -13.67 5.35
C LYS A 55 -16.81 -12.43 5.49
N ASP A 56 -16.27 -11.36 6.07
CA ASP A 56 -16.98 -10.10 6.31
C ASP A 56 -16.37 -8.91 5.56
N GLY A 57 -15.43 -9.15 4.65
CA GLY A 57 -14.77 -8.11 3.85
C GLY A 57 -13.83 -7.18 4.62
N ARG A 58 -13.52 -7.49 5.90
CA ARG A 58 -12.70 -6.64 6.79
C ARG A 58 -11.24 -7.09 6.90
N THR A 59 -10.74 -7.84 5.93
CA THR A 59 -9.34 -8.23 5.86
C THR A 59 -8.72 -7.65 4.61
N LEU A 60 -7.69 -6.82 4.75
CA LEU A 60 -6.89 -6.35 3.64
C LEU A 60 -5.72 -7.33 3.44
N PHE A 61 -5.73 -8.05 2.32
CA PHE A 61 -4.61 -8.86 1.88
C PHE A 61 -3.62 -8.01 1.08
N ILE A 62 -2.34 -8.22 1.36
CA ILE A 62 -1.23 -7.42 0.83
C ILE A 62 -0.25 -8.40 0.18
N ALA A 63 -0.30 -8.51 -1.15
CA ALA A 63 0.61 -9.36 -1.90
C ALA A 63 1.92 -8.60 -2.17
N ALA A 64 3.04 -9.17 -1.74
CA ALA A 64 4.39 -8.71 -2.05
C ALA A 64 5.07 -9.72 -2.98
N ARG A 65 6.38 -9.56 -3.24
CA ARG A 65 7.11 -10.39 -4.20
C ARG A 65 7.28 -11.83 -3.71
N SER A 66 7.65 -12.01 -2.44
CA SER A 66 7.91 -13.33 -1.86
C SER A 66 6.91 -13.73 -0.78
N SER A 67 6.01 -12.81 -0.40
CA SER A 67 5.22 -12.92 0.82
C SER A 67 3.79 -12.42 0.60
N LEU A 68 2.87 -12.96 1.39
CA LEU A 68 1.49 -12.47 1.51
C LEU A 68 1.26 -12.06 2.96
N TYR A 69 0.91 -10.80 3.18
CA TYR A 69 0.53 -10.28 4.49
C TYR A 69 -0.97 -10.06 4.56
N SER A 70 -1.50 -9.93 5.78
CA SER A 70 -2.88 -9.50 5.98
C SER A 70 -2.99 -8.63 7.22
N VAL A 71 -3.90 -7.65 7.16
CA VAL A 71 -4.26 -6.82 8.29
C VAL A 71 -5.77 -6.74 8.42
N ARG A 72 -6.24 -6.70 9.66
CA ARG A 72 -7.65 -6.53 9.97
C ARG A 72 -8.03 -5.06 9.90
N THR A 73 -9.07 -4.72 9.14
CA THR A 73 -9.56 -3.35 9.02
C THR A 73 -10.82 -3.13 9.86
N ARG A 74 -11.02 -1.91 10.34
CA ARG A 74 -12.22 -1.52 11.11
C ARG A 74 -13.48 -1.52 10.24
N VAL A 75 -13.32 -1.24 8.96
CA VAL A 75 -14.39 -1.14 7.96
C VAL A 75 -14.18 -2.18 6.86
N ALA A 76 -15.27 -2.66 6.27
CA ALA A 76 -15.18 -3.57 5.14
C ALA A 76 -14.76 -2.82 3.87
N GLY A 77 -13.98 -3.48 3.01
CA GLY A 77 -13.70 -2.99 1.66
C GLY A 77 -14.96 -2.94 0.81
N ARG A 78 -14.93 -2.12 -0.24
CA ARG A 78 -16.06 -1.92 -1.16
C ARG A 78 -15.64 -2.11 -2.60
#